data_AF-A0A966QNJ9-F1
#
_entry.id   AF-A0A966QNJ9-F1
#
_cell.length_a   1.000
_cell.length_b   1.000
_cell.length_c   1.000
_cell.angle_alpha   90.00
_cell.angle_beta   90.00
_cell.angle_gamma   90.00
#
_symmetry.space_group_name_H-M   'P 1'
#
loop_
_entity.id
_entity.type
_entity.pdbx_description
1 polymer ?
#
loop_
_entity_poly.entity_id
_entity_poly.type
_entity_poly.pdbx_seq_one_letter_code
_entity_poly.pdbx_strand_id
1 'polypeptide(L)'
;MMPGHADSQGFGSGASGEAVALRGARPMDAAISDELFWNLAMVEAVVRLGQARGLNIRSYDPGVRSIANANDARTTWSVGKSHVLAGGYALEIHHDAHGSAGVGSGLIPPISTAPSRIDESLASEFGAFPRWFRDGLGAPKRGIAILEIGKLEGQLEASLRNPTTRQATIETIAQRVVTALEKGVAAQPPQTVITEAVSPPPDVVGSVPRVKDPQASSGAW
;
A
#
# COMPACT_ATOMS: atom_id res chain seq x y z
N MET A 1 0.40 -7.14 3.17
CA MET A 1 1.86 -7.40 3.23
C MET A 1 2.60 -6.08 3.28
N MET A 2 3.69 -6.02 4.03
CA MET A 2 4.68 -4.95 3.98
C MET A 2 5.90 -5.45 3.22
N PRO A 3 5.98 -5.30 1.87
CA PRO A 3 7.25 -5.54 1.19
C PRO A 3 8.32 -4.66 1.83
N GLY A 4 9.49 -5.23 2.09
CA GLY A 4 10.64 -4.45 2.55
C GLY A 4 11.00 -3.35 1.55
N HIS A 5 11.99 -2.55 1.90
CA HIS A 5 12.31 -1.35 1.15
C HIS A 5 13.13 -1.65 -0.11
N ALA A 6 12.71 -1.16 -1.28
CA ALA A 6 13.39 -1.41 -2.55
C ALA A 6 14.83 -0.84 -2.63
N ASP A 7 15.11 0.22 -1.88
CA ASP A 7 16.45 0.82 -1.76
C ASP A 7 17.40 -0.12 -1.03
N SER A 8 16.86 -0.99 -0.15
CA SER A 8 17.59 -2.13 0.38
C SER A 8 17.94 -3.17 -0.67
N GLN A 9 17.63 -2.96 -1.94
CA GLN A 9 18.02 -3.85 -3.03
C GLN A 9 18.73 -3.10 -4.17
N GLY A 10 19.07 -1.83 -3.96
CA GLY A 10 19.75 -0.98 -4.95
C GLY A 10 18.82 -0.40 -6.02
N PHE A 11 17.50 -0.41 -5.80
CA PHE A 11 16.52 0.16 -6.73
C PHE A 11 16.04 1.57 -6.36
N GLY A 12 16.71 2.20 -5.39
CA GLY A 12 16.54 3.58 -4.99
C GLY A 12 17.78 4.09 -4.25
N SER A 13 17.88 5.41 -4.11
CA SER A 13 19.02 6.10 -3.49
C SER A 13 18.71 6.40 -2.03
N GLY A 14 18.73 5.38 -1.17
CA GLY A 14 18.37 5.55 0.25
C GLY A 14 19.02 6.80 0.85
N ALA A 15 18.21 7.67 1.43
CA ALA A 15 18.60 8.98 1.89
C ALA A 15 19.32 8.91 3.24
N SER A 16 20.39 9.70 3.36
CA SER A 16 20.87 10.12 4.67
C SER A 16 19.86 11.06 5.31
N GLY A 17 19.57 10.91 6.60
CA GLY A 17 18.81 11.90 7.35
C GLY A 17 19.56 13.23 7.47
N GLU A 18 18.82 14.32 7.73
CA GLU A 18 19.35 15.69 7.86
C GLU A 18 20.49 15.74 8.89
N ALA A 19 20.39 15.01 9.99
CA ALA A 19 21.41 15.02 11.03
C ALA A 19 22.74 14.38 10.56
N VAL A 20 22.73 13.37 9.69
CA VAL A 20 23.96 12.84 9.09
C VAL A 20 24.47 13.76 7.98
N ALA A 21 23.59 14.11 7.05
CA ALA A 21 23.96 14.86 5.85
C ALA A 21 24.50 16.27 6.15
N LEU A 22 23.85 16.97 7.08
CA LEU A 22 24.08 18.41 7.30
C LEU A 22 24.70 18.71 8.68
N ARG A 23 24.53 17.81 9.66
CA ARG A 23 24.95 18.07 11.06
C ARG A 23 26.07 17.16 11.57
N GLY A 24 26.59 16.27 10.72
CA GLY A 24 27.73 15.42 11.06
C GLY A 24 27.45 14.35 12.12
N ALA A 25 26.17 14.00 12.34
CA ALA A 25 25.81 12.89 13.21
C ALA A 25 26.33 11.56 12.63
N ARG A 26 26.59 10.60 13.51
CA ARG A 26 26.91 9.24 13.08
C ARG A 26 25.66 8.56 12.52
N PRO A 27 25.79 7.74 11.45
CA PRO A 27 24.70 6.90 10.97
C PRO A 27 24.14 6.03 12.10
N MET A 28 22.85 5.70 12.02
CA MET A 28 22.22 4.77 12.96
C MET A 28 22.80 3.36 12.86
N ASP A 29 23.17 2.97 11.64
CA ASP A 29 23.92 1.76 11.32
C ASP A 29 24.90 2.10 10.19
N ALA A 30 26.14 1.64 10.28
CA ALA A 30 27.16 1.92 9.28
C ALA A 30 27.00 1.11 7.98
N ALA A 31 26.19 0.05 7.99
CA ALA A 31 26.00 -0.84 6.85
C ALA A 31 24.83 -0.43 5.94
N ILE A 32 23.95 0.47 6.40
CA ILE A 32 22.73 0.88 5.69
C ILE A 32 22.48 2.39 5.82
N SER A 33 21.64 2.95 4.96
CA SER A 33 21.20 4.34 5.11
C SER A 33 20.32 4.51 6.35
N ASP A 34 20.27 5.74 6.88
CA ASP A 34 19.36 6.08 7.97
C ASP A 34 17.89 5.89 7.56
N GLU A 35 17.54 6.22 6.32
CA GLU A 35 16.22 5.90 5.75
C GLU A 35 15.91 4.40 5.86
N LEU A 36 16.81 3.54 5.39
CA LEU A 36 16.58 2.11 5.46
C LEU A 36 16.46 1.62 6.91
N PHE A 37 17.31 2.12 7.80
CA PHE A 37 17.24 1.80 9.22
C PHE A 37 15.86 2.13 9.82
N TRP A 38 15.37 3.36 9.60
CA TRP A 38 14.08 3.79 10.14
C TRP A 38 12.89 3.12 9.46
N ASN A 39 12.97 2.82 8.17
CA ASN A 39 11.93 2.09 7.43
C ASN A 39 11.77 0.66 7.97
N LEU A 40 12.86 -0.05 8.23
CA LEU A 40 12.83 -1.39 8.83
C LEU A 40 12.22 -1.36 10.24
N ALA A 41 12.66 -0.43 11.09
CA ALA A 41 12.11 -0.26 12.43
C ALA A 41 10.60 0.07 12.41
N MET A 42 10.17 0.89 11.46
CA MET A 42 8.76 1.25 11.31
C MET A 42 7.91 0.06 10.83
N VAL A 43 8.38 -0.68 9.82
CA VAL A 43 7.70 -1.90 9.33
C VAL A 43 7.54 -2.92 10.45
N GLU A 44 8.58 -3.15 11.25
CA GLU A 44 8.51 -4.07 12.40
C GLU A 44 7.44 -3.62 13.41
N ALA A 45 7.43 -2.34 13.79
CA ALA A 45 6.46 -1.80 14.74
C ALA A 45 5.02 -1.88 14.22
N VAL A 46 4.79 -1.55 12.94
CA VAL A 46 3.48 -1.63 12.28
C VAL A 46 2.99 -3.08 12.21
N VAL A 47 3.84 -4.02 11.81
CA VAL A 47 3.46 -5.44 11.73
C VAL A 47 3.14 -5.99 13.12
N ARG A 48 4.00 -5.72 14.12
CA ARG A 48 3.79 -6.15 15.50
C ARG A 48 2.47 -5.63 16.06
N LEU A 49 2.21 -4.32 15.93
CA LEU A 49 0.97 -3.72 16.43
C LEU A 49 -0.25 -4.19 15.64
N GLY A 50 -0.16 -4.29 14.32
CA GLY A 50 -1.25 -4.76 13.48
C GLY A 50 -1.64 -6.21 13.81
N GLN A 51 -0.68 -7.10 14.00
CA GLN A 51 -0.94 -8.48 14.45
C GLN A 51 -1.57 -8.52 15.85
N ALA A 52 -1.07 -7.71 16.78
CA ALA A 52 -1.67 -7.59 18.12
C ALA A 52 -3.12 -7.10 18.09
N ARG A 53 -3.53 -6.41 17.02
CA ARG A 53 -4.89 -5.94 16.76
C ARG A 53 -5.70 -6.83 15.81
N GLY A 54 -5.18 -8.00 15.45
CA GLY A 54 -5.89 -8.98 14.64
C GLY A 54 -5.83 -8.74 13.13
N LEU A 55 -5.01 -7.81 12.64
CA LEU A 55 -4.76 -7.69 11.20
C LEU A 55 -3.94 -8.88 10.70
N ASN A 56 -4.35 -9.46 9.58
CA ASN A 56 -3.54 -10.43 8.83
C ASN A 56 -2.43 -9.71 8.06
N ILE A 57 -1.41 -9.26 8.78
CA ILE A 57 -0.28 -8.49 8.26
C ILE A 57 1.04 -9.21 8.50
N ARG A 58 1.95 -9.11 7.54
CA ARG A 58 3.31 -9.66 7.59
C ARG A 58 4.28 -8.76 6.84
N SER A 59 5.53 -8.72 7.28
CA SER A 59 6.64 -8.12 6.56
C SER A 59 7.34 -9.12 5.65
N TYR A 60 8.11 -8.62 4.71
CA TYR A 60 9.07 -9.39 3.92
C TYR A 60 10.39 -8.62 3.85
N ASP A 61 11.44 -9.13 4.50
CA ASP A 61 12.82 -8.66 4.28
C ASP A 61 13.55 -9.76 3.49
N PRO A 62 14.09 -9.47 2.29
CA PRO A 62 14.88 -10.42 1.51
C PRO A 62 16.20 -10.84 2.20
N GLY A 63 16.64 -10.13 3.24
CA GLY A 63 17.88 -10.39 3.97
C GLY A 63 19.16 -10.07 3.20
N VAL A 64 19.03 -9.66 1.93
CA VAL A 64 20.12 -9.23 1.05
C VAL A 64 19.92 -7.78 0.68
N ARG A 65 21.03 -7.01 0.71
CA ARG A 65 20.99 -5.55 0.52
C ARG A 65 21.17 -5.08 -0.93
N SER A 66 21.42 -6.01 -1.85
CA SER A 66 21.53 -5.72 -3.28
C SER A 66 21.06 -6.92 -4.09
N ILE A 67 20.14 -6.67 -5.02
CA ILE A 67 19.74 -7.64 -6.05
C ILE A 67 19.84 -6.87 -7.37
N ALA A 68 20.57 -7.37 -8.35
CA ALA A 68 20.82 -6.58 -9.58
C ALA A 68 19.58 -6.41 -10.48
N ASN A 69 18.63 -7.34 -10.41
CA ASN A 69 17.45 -7.36 -11.26
C ASN A 69 16.18 -7.05 -10.45
N ALA A 70 15.52 -5.93 -10.76
CA ALA A 70 14.28 -5.51 -10.08
C ALA A 70 13.13 -6.51 -10.19
N ASN A 71 13.18 -7.39 -11.20
CA ASN A 71 12.19 -8.45 -11.44
C ASN A 71 12.65 -9.83 -10.93
N ASP A 72 13.78 -9.94 -10.22
CA ASP A 72 14.16 -11.17 -9.53
C ASP A 72 13.05 -11.53 -8.52
N ALA A 73 12.67 -12.81 -8.45
CA ALA A 73 11.56 -13.28 -7.62
C ALA A 73 11.74 -12.99 -6.13
N ARG A 74 12.98 -12.75 -5.68
CA ARG A 74 13.33 -12.41 -4.30
C ARG A 74 13.27 -10.91 -4.01
N THR A 75 12.95 -10.06 -5.00
CA THR A 75 12.79 -8.63 -4.71
C THR A 75 11.53 -8.38 -3.90
N THR A 76 11.58 -7.37 -3.03
CA THR A 76 10.41 -6.91 -2.28
C THR A 76 9.28 -6.51 -3.24
N TRP A 77 9.65 -5.93 -4.39
CA TRP A 77 8.75 -5.65 -5.50
C TRP A 77 8.13 -6.89 -6.15
N SER A 78 8.89 -7.94 -6.42
CA SER A 78 8.34 -9.18 -7.02
C SER A 78 7.42 -9.92 -6.05
N VAL A 79 7.82 -9.99 -4.77
CA VAL A 79 7.01 -10.62 -3.72
C VAL A 79 5.74 -9.81 -3.45
N GLY A 80 5.85 -8.48 -3.37
CA GLY A 80 4.71 -7.57 -3.23
C GLY A 80 3.75 -7.67 -4.41
N LYS A 81 4.25 -7.64 -5.64
CA LYS A 81 3.45 -7.84 -6.87
C LYS A 81 2.69 -9.16 -6.82
N SER A 82 3.36 -10.25 -6.47
CA SER A 82 2.75 -11.57 -6.39
C SER A 82 1.65 -11.62 -5.33
N HIS A 83 1.85 -10.95 -4.19
CA HIS A 83 0.82 -10.83 -3.15
C HIS A 83 -0.41 -10.03 -3.62
N VAL A 84 -0.20 -8.92 -4.34
CA VAL A 84 -1.29 -8.11 -4.91
C VAL A 84 -2.08 -8.90 -5.95
N LEU A 85 -1.40 -9.64 -6.83
CA LEU A 85 -2.05 -10.50 -7.82
C LEU A 85 -2.88 -11.63 -7.18
N ALA A 86 -2.54 -12.05 -5.96
CA ALA A 86 -3.32 -13.00 -5.17
C ALA A 86 -4.48 -12.35 -4.40
N GLY A 87 -4.79 -11.08 -4.64
CA GLY A 87 -5.88 -10.34 -3.99
C GLY A 87 -5.51 -9.68 -2.66
N GLY A 88 -4.22 -9.68 -2.28
CA GLY A 88 -3.73 -9.02 -1.08
C GLY A 88 -3.47 -7.51 -1.29
N TYR A 89 -3.28 -6.79 -0.18
CA TYR A 89 -2.80 -5.41 -0.19
C TYR A 89 -1.31 -5.35 0.13
N ALA A 90 -0.52 -4.58 -0.62
CA ALA A 90 0.92 -4.41 -0.39
C ALA A 90 1.28 -2.94 -0.17
N LEU A 91 2.01 -2.66 0.92
CA LEU A 91 2.41 -1.32 1.33
C LEU A 91 3.89 -1.26 1.67
N GLU A 92 4.66 -0.47 0.95
CA GLU A 92 6.04 -0.14 1.26
C GLU A 92 6.07 1.12 2.14
N ILE A 93 6.82 1.12 3.25
CA ILE A 93 6.96 2.29 4.14
C ILE A 93 8.31 2.95 3.90
N HIS A 94 8.28 4.27 3.74
CA HIS A 94 9.42 5.13 3.52
C HIS A 94 9.45 6.29 4.51
N HIS A 95 10.64 6.84 4.73
CA HIS A 95 10.81 8.18 5.28
C HIS A 95 11.42 9.02 4.19
N ASP A 96 10.71 10.07 3.79
CA ASP A 96 11.10 10.89 2.66
C ASP A 96 12.44 11.60 2.92
N ALA A 97 13.11 11.98 1.83
CA ALA A 97 14.40 12.64 1.90
C ALA A 97 14.30 14.00 2.62
N HIS A 98 15.38 14.42 3.25
CA HIS A 98 15.48 15.77 3.82
C HIS A 98 15.61 16.84 2.72
N GLY A 99 15.45 18.10 3.10
CA GLY A 99 15.67 19.26 2.23
C GLY A 99 14.72 19.32 1.04
N SER A 100 15.15 19.87 -0.08
CA SER A 100 14.34 19.99 -1.31
C SER A 100 14.19 18.68 -2.09
N ALA A 101 14.94 17.64 -1.70
CA ALA A 101 14.85 16.32 -2.33
C ALA A 101 13.57 15.56 -1.93
N GLY A 102 13.09 15.80 -0.70
CA GLY A 102 11.80 15.29 -0.25
C GLY A 102 10.67 16.31 -0.34
N VAL A 103 9.46 15.79 -0.35
CA VAL A 103 8.20 16.53 -0.38
C VAL A 103 7.55 16.55 1.00
N GLY A 104 7.45 15.41 1.69
CA GLY A 104 6.70 15.31 2.93
C GLY A 104 6.10 13.94 3.23
N SER A 105 5.09 13.96 4.10
CA SER A 105 4.26 12.78 4.41
C SER A 105 3.19 12.59 3.35
N GLY A 106 2.84 11.33 3.07
CA GLY A 106 1.68 11.00 2.25
C GLY A 106 1.72 9.63 1.60
N LEU A 107 0.56 9.22 1.09
CA LEU A 107 0.43 7.99 0.31
C LEU A 107 0.63 8.26 -1.18
N ILE A 108 1.50 7.47 -1.80
CA ILE A 108 1.60 7.31 -3.25
C ILE A 108 0.80 6.04 -3.62
N PRO A 109 -0.37 6.18 -4.26
CA PRO A 109 -1.26 5.05 -4.50
C PRO A 109 -0.77 4.16 -5.65
N PRO A 110 -1.20 2.89 -5.70
CA PRO A 110 -0.96 2.01 -6.84
C PRO A 110 -1.50 2.58 -8.17
N ILE A 111 -0.80 2.30 -9.26
CA ILE A 111 -1.19 2.75 -10.60
C ILE A 111 -1.95 1.66 -11.34
N SER A 112 -1.52 0.41 -11.17
CA SER A 112 -2.08 -0.74 -11.88
C SER A 112 -3.50 -1.11 -11.45
N THR A 113 -4.01 -0.53 -10.36
CA THR A 113 -5.34 -0.81 -9.79
C THR A 113 -6.00 0.48 -9.34
N ALA A 114 -7.33 0.51 -9.28
CA ALA A 114 -8.06 1.61 -8.65
C ALA A 114 -7.67 1.74 -7.16
N PRO A 115 -7.64 2.95 -6.58
CA PRO A 115 -7.42 3.14 -5.15
C PRO A 115 -8.44 2.36 -4.33
N SER A 116 -7.96 1.67 -3.31
CA SER A 116 -8.77 0.95 -2.34
C SER A 116 -9.20 1.84 -1.18
N ARG A 117 -10.12 1.37 -0.33
CA ARG A 117 -10.46 2.03 0.94
C ARG A 117 -9.27 2.12 1.90
N ILE A 118 -8.32 1.18 1.80
CA ILE A 118 -7.08 1.24 2.56
C ILE A 118 -6.23 2.42 2.08
N ASP A 119 -6.11 2.61 0.76
CA ASP A 119 -5.41 3.76 0.18
C ASP A 119 -6.06 5.08 0.59
N GLU A 120 -7.40 5.17 0.52
CA GLU A 120 -8.13 6.35 0.96
C GLU A 120 -7.91 6.66 2.45
N SER A 121 -7.93 5.64 3.31
CA SER A 121 -7.73 5.85 4.75
C SER A 121 -6.30 6.26 5.09
N LEU A 122 -5.29 5.69 4.41
CA LEU A 122 -3.89 6.10 4.59
C LEU A 122 -3.67 7.52 4.07
N ALA A 123 -4.22 7.84 2.90
CA ALA A 123 -4.16 9.17 2.32
C ALA A 123 -4.84 10.23 3.21
N SER A 124 -5.95 9.88 3.86
CA SER A 124 -6.63 10.79 4.80
C SER A 124 -5.81 11.05 6.07
N GLU A 125 -5.00 10.09 6.52
CA GLU A 125 -4.19 10.21 7.74
C GLU A 125 -2.84 10.90 7.49
N PHE A 126 -2.21 10.62 6.35
CA PHE A 126 -0.84 11.05 6.06
C PHE A 126 -0.73 12.10 4.95
N GLY A 127 -1.82 12.40 4.24
CA GLY A 127 -1.81 13.18 3.00
C GLY A 127 -1.70 12.28 1.76
N ALA A 128 -1.85 12.89 0.58
CA ALA A 128 -1.87 12.16 -0.69
C ALA A 128 -0.87 12.77 -1.68
N PHE A 129 -0.12 11.91 -2.35
CA PHE A 129 0.66 12.26 -3.53
C PHE A 129 -0.18 12.08 -4.81
N PRO A 130 0.17 12.80 -5.89
CA PRO A 130 -0.38 12.52 -7.21
C PRO A 130 -0.15 11.06 -7.60
N ARG A 131 -1.14 10.43 -8.26
CA ARG A 131 -1.05 9.02 -8.69
C ARG A 131 0.16 8.73 -9.60
N TRP A 132 0.58 9.72 -10.39
CA TRP A 132 1.74 9.62 -11.29
C TRP A 132 2.97 10.34 -10.74
N PHE A 133 3.08 10.48 -9.42
CA PHE A 133 4.23 11.09 -8.77
C PHE A 133 5.53 10.42 -9.27
N ARG A 134 6.50 11.25 -9.71
CA ARG A 134 7.79 10.80 -10.27
C ARG A 134 7.64 9.70 -11.33
N ASP A 135 6.77 9.92 -12.31
CA ASP A 135 6.45 9.00 -13.42
C ASP A 135 5.98 7.61 -12.97
N GLY A 136 5.42 7.55 -11.76
CA GLY A 136 4.71 6.42 -11.20
C GLY A 136 5.53 5.38 -10.44
N LEU A 137 6.84 5.61 -10.27
CA LEU A 137 7.77 4.79 -9.46
C LEU A 137 7.74 3.26 -9.73
N GLY A 138 8.72 2.53 -9.17
CA GLY A 138 8.84 1.08 -9.38
C GLY A 138 7.75 0.25 -8.67
N ALA A 139 7.47 0.57 -7.41
CA ALA A 139 6.49 -0.15 -6.60
C ALA A 139 5.03 0.10 -7.05
N PRO A 140 4.58 1.35 -7.31
CA PRO A 140 3.19 1.62 -7.70
C PRO A 140 2.81 1.04 -9.08
N LYS A 141 3.76 0.97 -10.02
CA LYS A 141 3.60 0.24 -11.29
C LYS A 141 3.36 -1.26 -11.11
N ARG A 142 3.72 -1.81 -9.95
CA ARG A 142 3.57 -3.22 -9.57
C ARG A 142 2.41 -3.48 -8.60
N GLY A 143 1.57 -2.48 -8.37
CA GLY A 143 0.40 -2.59 -7.48
C GLY A 143 0.70 -2.34 -6.01
N ILE A 144 1.92 -1.93 -5.66
CA ILE A 144 2.36 -1.71 -4.29
C ILE A 144 2.23 -0.22 -3.97
N ALA A 145 1.48 0.11 -2.92
CA ALA A 145 1.41 1.49 -2.43
C ALA A 145 2.70 1.86 -1.70
N ILE A 146 3.10 3.12 -1.74
CA ILE A 146 4.21 3.65 -0.93
C ILE A 146 3.64 4.66 0.06
N LEU A 147 3.98 4.51 1.34
CA LEU A 147 3.66 5.49 2.37
C LEU A 147 4.94 6.19 2.82
N GLU A 148 5.03 7.48 2.54
CA GLU A 148 6.02 8.38 3.12
C GLU A 148 5.53 8.83 4.50
N ILE A 149 6.23 8.46 5.57
CA ILE A 149 5.88 8.85 6.95
C ILE A 149 6.08 10.35 7.17
N GLY A 150 7.05 10.92 6.47
CA GLY A 150 7.53 12.27 6.64
C GLY A 150 9.03 12.33 6.38
N LYS A 151 9.53 13.55 6.22
CA LYS A 151 10.94 13.78 5.88
C LYS A 151 11.84 13.43 7.06
N LEU A 152 12.97 12.78 6.80
CA LEU A 152 14.05 12.58 7.80
C LEU A 152 14.79 13.89 8.11
N GLU A 153 14.08 14.84 8.69
CA GLU A 153 14.60 16.12 9.12
C GLU A 153 13.82 16.66 10.33
N GLY A 154 14.34 17.73 10.93
CA GLY A 154 13.63 18.49 11.96
C GLY A 154 13.22 17.64 13.16
N GLN A 155 11.99 17.83 13.63
CA GLN A 155 11.50 17.21 14.87
C GLN A 155 11.28 15.70 14.74
N LEU A 156 10.90 15.22 13.54
CA LEU A 156 10.70 13.78 13.31
C LEU A 156 12.03 13.05 13.52
N GLU A 157 13.07 13.46 12.79
CA GLU A 157 14.38 12.83 12.88
C GLU A 157 15.00 13.03 14.28
N ALA A 158 14.87 14.23 14.87
CA ALA A 158 15.37 14.48 16.22
C ALA A 158 14.74 13.53 17.25
N SER A 159 13.43 13.28 17.15
CA SER A 159 12.71 12.39 18.07
C SER A 159 13.04 10.92 17.85
N LEU A 160 13.24 10.50 16.60
CA LEU A 160 13.71 9.15 16.26
C LEU A 160 15.13 8.91 16.77
N ARG A 161 16.05 9.88 16.60
CA ARG A 161 17.45 9.73 17.03
C ARG A 161 17.60 9.77 18.54
N ASN A 162 16.77 10.51 19.28
CA ASN A 162 16.85 10.61 20.73
C ASN A 162 16.37 9.31 21.42
N PRO A 163 17.24 8.58 22.14
CA PRO A 163 16.87 7.30 22.78
C PRO A 163 15.69 7.39 23.75
N THR A 164 15.47 8.53 24.39
CA THR A 164 14.38 8.73 25.36
C THR A 164 13.02 8.85 24.68
N THR A 165 12.97 9.36 23.44
CA THR A 165 11.71 9.58 22.70
C THR A 165 11.49 8.57 21.59
N ARG A 166 12.55 7.94 21.09
CA ARG A 166 12.56 7.05 19.92
C ARG A 166 11.42 6.05 19.93
N GLN A 167 11.30 5.28 21.02
CA GLN A 167 10.31 4.21 21.08
C GLN A 167 8.89 4.77 21.04
N ALA A 168 8.62 5.83 21.80
CA ALA A 168 7.32 6.49 21.81
C ALA A 168 6.99 7.12 20.44
N THR A 169 7.97 7.66 19.73
CA THR A 169 7.81 8.18 18.36
C THR A 169 7.44 7.06 17.38
N ILE A 170 8.17 5.95 17.40
CA ILE A 170 7.90 4.78 16.54
C ILE A 170 6.50 4.23 16.83
N GLU A 171 6.14 4.05 18.10
CA GLU A 171 4.83 3.53 18.51
C GLU A 171 3.69 4.45 18.12
N THR A 172 3.87 5.77 18.27
CA THR A 172 2.87 6.77 17.87
C THR A 172 2.62 6.71 16.37
N ILE A 173 3.67 6.62 15.55
CA ILE A 173 3.53 6.54 14.09
C ILE A 173 2.91 5.20 13.70
N ALA A 174 3.40 4.09 14.26
CA ALA A 174 2.83 2.76 14.00
C ALA A 174 1.33 2.71 14.35
N GLN A 175 0.94 3.37 15.45
CA GLN A 175 -0.46 3.50 15.85
C GLN A 175 -1.30 4.21 14.80
N ARG A 176 -0.80 5.30 14.22
CA ARG A 176 -1.50 6.04 13.14
C ARG A 176 -1.65 5.18 11.89
N VAL A 177 -0.58 4.50 11.46
CA VAL A 177 -0.61 3.58 10.31
C VAL A 177 -1.62 2.46 10.54
N VAL A 178 -1.53 1.74 11.66
CA VAL A 178 -2.41 0.58 11.93
C VAL A 178 -3.87 1.02 12.05
N THR A 179 -4.17 2.14 12.73
CA THR A 179 -5.53 2.68 12.78
C THR A 179 -6.08 2.99 11.38
N ALA A 180 -5.26 3.54 10.47
CA ALA A 180 -5.67 3.79 9.10
C ALA A 180 -5.90 2.49 8.31
N LEU A 181 -5.06 1.46 8.50
CA LEU A 181 -5.26 0.14 7.92
C LEU A 181 -6.59 -0.49 8.41
N GLU A 182 -6.86 -0.44 9.72
CA GLU A 182 -8.10 -0.97 10.31
C GLU A 182 -9.34 -0.27 9.74
N LYS A 183 -9.32 1.06 9.64
CA LYS A 183 -10.41 1.83 9.03
C LYS A 183 -10.66 1.43 7.57
N GLY A 184 -9.59 1.26 6.80
CA GLY A 184 -9.67 0.85 5.40
C GLY A 184 -10.23 -0.57 5.21
N VAL A 185 -9.89 -1.50 6.11
CA VAL A 185 -10.40 -2.88 6.10
C VAL A 185 -11.85 -2.95 6.59
N ALA A 186 -12.19 -2.30 7.70
CA ALA A 186 -13.54 -2.34 8.28
C ALA A 186 -14.61 -1.71 7.36
N ALA A 187 -14.21 -0.79 6.48
CA ALA A 187 -15.08 -0.20 5.48
C ALA A 187 -15.28 -1.09 4.23
N GLN A 188 -14.58 -2.22 4.11
CA GLN A 188 -14.90 -3.21 3.10
C GLN A 188 -16.15 -3.97 3.56
N PRO A 189 -17.25 -3.99 2.78
CA PRO A 189 -18.35 -4.90 3.09
C PRO A 189 -17.78 -6.33 3.14
N PRO A 190 -18.27 -7.20 4.04
CA PRO A 190 -17.92 -8.61 3.97
C PRO A 190 -18.16 -9.06 2.53
N GLN A 191 -17.19 -9.73 1.92
CA GLN A 191 -17.40 -10.38 0.64
C GLN A 191 -18.55 -11.37 0.85
N THR A 192 -19.76 -10.96 0.52
CA THR A 192 -20.84 -11.88 0.27
C THR A 192 -20.32 -12.77 -0.85
N VAL A 193 -20.01 -14.01 -0.49
CA VAL A 193 -19.95 -15.08 -1.48
C VAL A 193 -21.30 -15.03 -2.15
N ILE A 194 -21.36 -14.43 -3.33
CA ILE A 194 -22.50 -14.57 -4.20
C ILE A 194 -22.40 -16.02 -4.66
N THR A 195 -22.91 -16.96 -3.85
CA THR A 195 -23.42 -18.19 -4.42
C THR A 195 -24.48 -17.72 -5.40
N GLU A 196 -24.17 -17.77 -6.70
CA GLU A 196 -25.15 -17.55 -7.74
C GLU A 196 -26.41 -18.29 -7.33
N ALA A 197 -27.45 -17.53 -6.97
CA ALA A 197 -28.77 -18.07 -6.88
C ALA A 197 -29.10 -18.50 -8.31
N VAL A 198 -29.06 -19.81 -8.54
CA VAL A 198 -29.54 -20.44 -9.76
C VAL A 198 -30.89 -19.80 -10.09
N SER A 199 -30.93 -19.07 -11.21
CA SER A 199 -32.17 -18.50 -11.70
C SER A 199 -33.20 -19.62 -11.86
N PRO A 200 -34.46 -19.45 -11.45
CA PRO A 200 -35.48 -20.44 -11.75
C PRO A 200 -35.58 -20.58 -13.28
N PRO A 201 -35.77 -21.81 -13.80
CA PRO A 201 -35.90 -22.01 -15.24
C PRO A 201 -37.12 -21.24 -15.77
N PRO A 202 -37.08 -20.78 -17.03
CA PRO A 202 -38.20 -20.06 -17.63
C PRO A 202 -39.44 -20.96 -17.72
N ASP A 203 -40.60 -20.36 -17.42
CA ASP A 203 -41.90 -21.01 -17.50
C ASP A 203 -42.13 -21.66 -18.86
N VAL A 204 -42.42 -22.95 -18.84
CA VAL A 204 -42.85 -23.71 -20.01
C VAL A 204 -44.27 -23.27 -20.35
N VAL A 205 -44.41 -22.34 -21.30
CA VAL A 205 -45.71 -21.99 -21.87
C VAL A 205 -46.22 -23.19 -22.67
N GLY A 206 -47.24 -23.85 -22.11
CA GLY A 206 -47.93 -24.96 -22.75
C GLY A 206 -48.57 -24.54 -24.08
N SER A 207 -48.26 -25.29 -25.12
CA SER A 207 -48.86 -25.19 -26.45
C SER A 207 -50.35 -25.53 -26.40
N VAL A 208 -51.23 -24.53 -26.60
CA VAL A 208 -52.66 -24.75 -26.88
C VAL A 208 -52.91 -24.52 -28.37
N PRO A 209 -53.64 -25.40 -29.10
CA PRO A 209 -53.77 -25.29 -30.55
C PRO A 209 -54.69 -24.18 -31.03
N ARG A 210 -54.28 -23.66 -32.19
CA ARG A 210 -54.85 -22.67 -33.13
C ARG A 210 -56.36 -22.79 -33.42
N VAL A 211 -57.05 -21.65 -33.40
CA VAL A 211 -58.28 -21.41 -34.20
C VAL A 211 -58.06 -20.20 -35.11
N LYS A 212 -58.58 -20.32 -36.33
CA LYS A 212 -58.27 -19.55 -37.55
C LYS A 212 -58.88 -18.13 -37.59
N ASP A 213 -58.20 -17.27 -38.37
CA ASP A 213 -58.52 -15.88 -38.74
C ASP A 213 -59.89 -15.71 -39.47
N PRO A 214 -60.37 -14.46 -39.68
CA PRO A 214 -59.92 -13.72 -40.88
C PRO A 214 -59.64 -12.20 -40.71
N GLN A 215 -58.79 -11.74 -41.63
CA GLN A 215 -58.32 -10.38 -41.99
C GLN A 215 -59.34 -9.23 -42.03
N ALA A 216 -58.86 -8.00 -41.76
CA ALA A 216 -59.00 -6.78 -42.58
C ALA A 216 -58.21 -5.60 -41.92
N SER A 217 -57.14 -5.10 -42.55
CA SER A 217 -57.03 -3.86 -43.34
C SER A 217 -56.72 -2.57 -42.56
N SER A 218 -55.53 -2.01 -42.84
CA SER A 218 -55.15 -0.60 -43.01
C SER A 218 -56.00 0.54 -42.42
N GLY A 219 -55.35 1.48 -41.73
CA GLY A 219 -55.80 2.87 -41.58
C GLY A 219 -54.94 3.69 -40.63
N ALA A 220 -54.20 4.68 -41.16
CA ALA A 220 -53.54 5.75 -40.42
C ALA A 220 -54.56 6.77 -39.89
N TRP A 221 -54.27 7.42 -38.76
CA TRP A 221 -53.95 8.85 -38.58
C TRP A 221 -53.37 9.06 -37.18
#